data_AF-A0A3Q8YDJ6-F1
#
_entry.id   AF-A0A3Q8YDJ6-F1
#
_cell.length_a   1.000
_cell.length_b   1.000
_cell.length_c   1.000
_cell.angle_alpha   90.00
_cell.angle_beta   90.00
_cell.angle_gamma   90.00
#
_symmetry.space_group_name_H-M   'P 1'
#
loop_
_entity.id
_entity.type
_entity.pdbx_description
1 polymer ?
#
loop_
_entity_poly.entity_id
_entity_poly.type
_entity_poly.pdbx_seq_one_letter_code
_entity_poly.pdbx_strand_id
1 'polypeptide(L)'
;MATLHYAAGGSAADVAAAGFNLVDVQYLSQVNALPDGMKALVYLNAHDGVTQSFIDQVTPFLNNPKVFGFYLTDEPDPTGRWGTYATAADLKAESDWIHSHFPGAKTFITMMNMGSIADPSFANTYNPENTGIDYYGVGAYAITSKTASNPDYNMIDRMVAAAVASGIPADRIIPEYQAFGGGNWVSENGGSFVVPTADQEKIMMDHWAKLVPSPAFDFTYAWGSQNGDTALGNSPELQAFFLQHNTSSTSSTQPSTTEPTQPTTSEPIPTSEATPPPSDPTSPTTDPTTSTTNPTTPTTDPTTIATDPSSGDHIVHGGKGNNTYHIDNAHDKVMEAAGAGFDKVMASVSYALSAGSHIEQLSTSRTGGKTAIDLTGNEFAQKINGNYGDNKINGGGGSDILKGYGGHDAFVFNTALGAGNVDRIVDFNVSQDKIYLDHAIFAGLQKGALPAGDFHIGQGAQDASDHIIYNSRTGALSFDSDGVGGNAQTQFASLTPHLHLDEHSFFVI
;
A
#
# COMPACT_ATOMS: atom_id res chain seq x y z
N MET A 1 17.04 4.36 -23.17
CA MET A 1 15.65 4.20 -22.70
C MET A 1 15.27 5.49 -21.98
N ALA A 2 13.98 5.82 -21.86
CA ALA A 2 13.58 6.93 -21.00
C ALA A 2 14.03 6.63 -19.56
N THR A 3 14.47 7.66 -18.84
CA THR A 3 14.74 7.57 -17.39
C THR A 3 13.44 7.20 -16.68
N LEU A 4 13.52 6.28 -15.72
CA LEU A 4 12.37 5.88 -14.92
C LEU A 4 12.27 6.81 -13.69
N HIS A 5 11.05 7.20 -13.36
CA HIS A 5 10.70 8.09 -12.25
C HIS A 5 9.60 7.40 -11.43
N TYR A 6 9.92 7.08 -10.18
CA TYR A 6 9.10 6.28 -9.28
C TYR A 6 8.41 7.15 -8.22
N ALA A 7 7.11 6.95 -8.03
CA ALA A 7 6.38 7.45 -6.87
C ALA A 7 5.66 6.28 -6.19
N ALA A 8 5.78 6.19 -4.85
CA ALA A 8 5.14 5.16 -4.04
C ALA A 8 3.78 5.61 -3.48
N GLY A 9 2.82 4.69 -3.38
CA GLY A 9 1.56 4.88 -2.66
C GLY A 9 0.50 5.70 -3.39
N GLY A 10 0.62 5.83 -4.73
CA GLY A 10 -0.33 6.55 -5.57
C GLY A 10 -1.01 5.65 -6.59
N SER A 11 -2.19 6.05 -7.09
CA SER A 11 -2.79 5.32 -8.21
C SER A 11 -1.97 5.54 -9.48
N ALA A 12 -1.91 4.55 -10.36
CA ALA A 12 -1.17 4.66 -11.62
C ALA A 12 -1.61 5.86 -12.47
N ALA A 13 -2.91 6.21 -12.44
CA ALA A 13 -3.43 7.35 -13.17
C ALA A 13 -2.96 8.69 -12.57
N ASP A 14 -2.97 8.80 -11.24
CA ASP A 14 -2.62 10.03 -10.54
C ASP A 14 -1.12 10.33 -10.67
N VAL A 15 -0.26 9.33 -10.45
CA VAL A 15 1.19 9.51 -10.56
C VAL A 15 1.60 9.80 -12.02
N ALA A 16 0.93 9.19 -13.00
CA ALA A 16 1.16 9.48 -14.41
C ALA A 16 0.82 10.93 -14.77
N ALA A 17 -0.21 11.51 -14.15
CA ALA A 17 -0.58 12.91 -14.36
C ALA A 17 0.51 13.89 -13.88
N ALA A 18 1.32 13.47 -12.90
CA ALA A 18 2.52 14.20 -12.44
C ALA A 18 3.82 13.75 -13.16
N GLY A 19 3.70 13.01 -14.27
CA GLY A 19 4.83 12.65 -15.13
C GLY A 19 5.62 11.41 -14.68
N PHE A 20 5.25 10.75 -13.59
CA PHE A 20 5.92 9.51 -13.16
C PHE A 20 5.60 8.37 -14.13
N ASN A 21 6.57 7.49 -14.35
CA ASN A 21 6.44 6.37 -15.29
C ASN A 21 6.84 5.01 -14.67
N LEU A 22 7.12 4.98 -13.37
CA LEU A 22 7.26 3.79 -12.53
C LEU A 22 6.35 3.97 -11.31
N VAL A 23 5.56 2.94 -10.96
CA VAL A 23 4.62 2.98 -9.84
C VAL A 23 4.62 1.65 -9.11
N ASP A 24 4.38 1.69 -7.80
CA ASP A 24 4.22 0.50 -7.00
C ASP A 24 2.88 -0.18 -7.26
N VAL A 25 2.92 -1.50 -7.33
CA VAL A 25 1.74 -2.35 -7.49
C VAL A 25 1.89 -3.57 -6.61
N GLN A 26 0.77 -4.20 -6.25
CA GLN A 26 0.76 -5.44 -5.46
C GLN A 26 0.02 -6.56 -6.19
N TYR A 27 -0.76 -6.23 -7.24
CA TYR A 27 -1.59 -7.20 -7.96
C TYR A 27 -1.38 -7.15 -9.48
N LEU A 28 -1.49 -8.30 -10.14
CA LEU A 28 -1.40 -8.40 -11.61
C LEU A 28 -2.47 -7.56 -12.33
N SER A 29 -3.65 -7.39 -11.72
CA SER A 29 -4.71 -6.52 -12.24
C SER A 29 -4.24 -5.07 -12.38
N GLN A 30 -3.49 -4.56 -11.41
CA GLN A 30 -2.92 -3.20 -11.45
C GLN A 30 -1.87 -3.08 -12.56
N VAL A 31 -1.00 -4.09 -12.72
CA VAL A 31 -0.04 -4.15 -13.84
C VAL A 31 -0.76 -4.09 -15.19
N ASN A 32 -1.84 -4.86 -15.33
CA ASN A 32 -2.62 -4.89 -16.55
C ASN A 32 -3.30 -3.54 -16.85
N ALA A 33 -3.75 -2.85 -15.79
CA ALA A 33 -4.38 -1.53 -15.87
C ALA A 33 -3.39 -0.37 -16.08
N LEU A 34 -2.08 -0.60 -16.02
CA LEU A 34 -1.10 0.48 -16.20
C LEU A 34 -1.24 1.18 -17.56
N PRO A 35 -1.23 2.52 -17.58
CA PRO A 35 -1.14 3.32 -18.80
C PRO A 35 0.05 2.93 -19.68
N ASP A 36 -0.05 3.22 -20.98
CA ASP A 36 1.03 2.97 -21.92
C ASP A 36 2.30 3.74 -21.53
N GLY A 37 3.45 3.07 -21.62
CA GLY A 37 4.75 3.65 -21.26
C GLY A 37 5.11 3.55 -19.77
N MET A 38 4.15 3.25 -18.89
CA MET A 38 4.44 2.99 -17.47
C MET A 38 4.99 1.60 -17.21
N LYS A 39 5.76 1.48 -16.13
CA LYS A 39 6.26 0.23 -15.57
C LYS A 39 5.78 0.03 -14.14
N ALA A 40 5.70 -1.22 -13.73
CA ALA A 40 5.40 -1.65 -12.38
C ALA A 40 6.67 -1.95 -11.61
N LEU A 41 6.76 -1.46 -10.37
CA LEU A 41 7.62 -1.97 -9.32
C LEU A 41 6.73 -2.74 -8.34
N VAL A 42 6.85 -4.07 -8.29
CA VAL A 42 5.94 -4.87 -7.46
C VAL A 42 6.37 -4.80 -6.01
N TYR A 43 5.58 -4.20 -5.13
CA TYR A 43 5.86 -4.13 -3.70
C TYR A 43 5.45 -5.44 -3.01
N LEU A 44 6.40 -6.09 -2.34
CA LEU A 44 6.21 -7.41 -1.73
C LEU A 44 6.08 -7.36 -0.21
N ASN A 45 6.80 -6.43 0.44
CA ASN A 45 7.09 -6.51 1.87
C ASN A 45 7.68 -7.88 2.29
N ALA A 46 8.54 -8.46 1.45
CA ALA A 46 9.22 -9.74 1.65
C ALA A 46 10.55 -9.55 2.40
N HIS A 47 10.74 -10.35 3.45
CA HIS A 47 11.92 -10.32 4.33
C HIS A 47 12.22 -11.65 5.03
N ASP A 48 11.48 -12.72 4.70
CA ASP A 48 11.51 -14.03 5.37
C ASP A 48 12.14 -15.14 4.51
N GLY A 49 12.74 -14.77 3.38
CA GLY A 49 13.35 -15.69 2.44
C GLY A 49 12.34 -16.24 1.44
N VAL A 50 12.75 -17.27 0.69
CA VAL A 50 11.90 -17.89 -0.35
C VAL A 50 10.85 -18.80 0.29
N THR A 51 9.88 -18.18 0.93
CA THR A 51 8.69 -18.87 1.46
C THR A 51 7.70 -19.14 0.33
N GLN A 52 6.72 -20.02 0.58
CA GLN A 52 5.66 -20.21 -0.39
C GLN A 52 4.82 -18.93 -0.58
N SER A 53 4.68 -18.09 0.45
CA SER A 53 3.98 -16.79 0.34
C SER A 53 4.72 -15.88 -0.65
N PHE A 54 6.04 -15.77 -0.52
CA PHE A 54 6.88 -15.03 -1.46
C PHE A 54 6.73 -15.56 -2.89
N ILE A 55 6.82 -16.88 -3.09
CA ILE A 55 6.64 -17.49 -4.43
C ILE A 55 5.24 -17.16 -4.98
N ASP A 56 4.19 -17.31 -4.18
CA ASP A 56 2.80 -17.08 -4.59
C ASP A 56 2.57 -15.60 -4.96
N GLN A 57 3.22 -14.66 -4.26
CA GLN A 57 3.19 -13.23 -4.59
C GLN A 57 3.96 -12.89 -5.87
N VAL A 58 5.15 -13.47 -6.08
CA VAL A 58 6.02 -13.13 -7.23
C VAL A 58 5.55 -13.81 -8.52
N THR A 59 5.07 -15.06 -8.44
CA THR A 59 4.74 -15.91 -9.59
C THR A 59 3.78 -15.27 -10.61
N PRO A 60 2.71 -14.56 -10.22
CA PRO A 60 1.80 -13.91 -11.16
C PRO A 60 2.46 -12.87 -12.09
N PHE A 61 3.60 -12.32 -11.68
CA PHE A 61 4.29 -11.24 -12.39
C PHE A 61 5.39 -11.72 -13.33
N LEU A 62 5.78 -13.00 -13.25
CA LEU A 62 6.92 -13.54 -13.98
C LEU A 62 6.78 -13.29 -15.49
N ASN A 63 7.84 -12.75 -16.09
CA ASN A 63 7.95 -12.46 -17.52
C ASN A 63 6.94 -11.43 -18.05
N ASN A 64 6.22 -10.71 -17.18
CA ASN A 64 5.33 -9.64 -17.62
C ASN A 64 6.16 -8.44 -18.11
N PRO A 65 6.03 -8.00 -19.37
CA PRO A 65 6.86 -6.94 -19.94
C PRO A 65 6.62 -5.56 -19.32
N LYS A 66 5.50 -5.36 -18.59
CA LYS A 66 5.23 -4.12 -17.85
C LYS A 66 5.90 -4.10 -16.48
N VAL A 67 6.39 -5.23 -15.95
CA VAL A 67 7.08 -5.29 -14.66
C VAL A 67 8.55 -4.94 -14.85
N PHE A 68 9.01 -3.89 -14.19
CA PHE A 68 10.42 -3.51 -14.12
C PHE A 68 11.16 -4.35 -13.08
N GLY A 69 10.55 -4.58 -11.93
CA GLY A 69 11.17 -5.28 -10.82
C GLY A 69 10.27 -5.41 -9.60
N PHE A 70 10.88 -5.77 -8.49
CA PHE A 70 10.26 -6.02 -7.21
C PHE A 70 10.90 -5.14 -6.14
N TYR A 71 10.08 -4.41 -5.40
CA TYR A 71 10.45 -3.72 -4.18
C TYR A 71 10.23 -4.70 -3.03
N LEU A 72 11.32 -5.27 -2.51
CA LEU A 72 11.28 -6.36 -1.54
C LEU A 72 10.72 -5.85 -0.21
N THR A 73 11.36 -4.87 0.42
CA THR A 73 10.93 -4.37 1.72
C THR A 73 11.44 -2.95 1.96
N ASP A 74 10.65 -2.18 2.70
CA ASP A 74 10.95 -0.81 3.10
C ASP A 74 11.80 -0.81 4.38
N GLU A 75 12.95 -0.13 4.33
CA GLU A 75 13.90 0.09 5.42
C GLU A 75 14.09 -1.14 6.36
N PRO A 76 14.52 -2.31 5.83
CA PRO A 76 14.71 -3.49 6.66
C PRO A 76 15.74 -3.22 7.77
N ASP A 77 15.44 -3.71 8.97
CA ASP A 77 16.26 -3.57 10.16
C ASP A 77 16.97 -4.90 10.47
N PRO A 78 18.30 -5.02 10.27
CA PRO A 78 19.02 -6.25 10.56
C PRO A 78 19.10 -6.57 12.05
N THR A 79 18.66 -5.66 12.93
CA THR A 79 18.61 -5.83 14.38
C THR A 79 17.21 -6.17 14.89
N GLY A 80 16.16 -5.88 14.11
CA GLY A 80 14.76 -6.07 14.47
C GLY A 80 14.30 -5.23 15.67
N ARG A 81 15.04 -4.17 16.00
CA ARG A 81 14.80 -3.34 17.19
C ARG A 81 13.87 -2.17 16.90
N TRP A 82 13.87 -1.68 15.67
CA TRP A 82 13.27 -0.41 15.28
C TRP A 82 12.29 -0.56 14.12
N GLY A 83 12.44 -1.60 13.30
CA GLY A 83 11.62 -1.84 12.12
C GLY A 83 11.52 -3.31 11.75
N THR A 84 11.14 -3.57 10.51
CA THR A 84 10.95 -4.90 9.94
C THR A 84 12.25 -5.69 9.97
N TYR A 85 12.31 -6.75 10.78
CA TYR A 85 13.49 -7.60 10.85
C TYR A 85 13.70 -8.36 9.54
N ALA A 86 14.88 -8.24 8.94
CA ALA A 86 15.26 -9.02 7.76
C ALA A 86 16.73 -9.42 7.86
N THR A 87 17.05 -10.69 7.59
CA THR A 87 18.46 -11.09 7.46
C THR A 87 18.95 -10.84 6.04
N ALA A 88 20.26 -10.56 5.89
CA ALA A 88 20.85 -10.46 4.56
C ALA A 88 20.73 -11.78 3.77
N ALA A 89 20.71 -12.92 4.45
CA ALA A 89 20.56 -14.24 3.83
C ALA A 89 19.14 -14.46 3.27
N ASP A 90 18.11 -13.99 3.96
CA ASP A 90 16.72 -14.09 3.53
C ASP A 90 16.46 -13.20 2.31
N LEU A 91 16.86 -11.92 2.39
CA LEU A 91 16.82 -11.00 1.26
C LEU A 91 17.64 -11.52 0.06
N LYS A 92 18.77 -12.20 0.33
CA LYS A 92 19.54 -12.86 -0.72
C LYS A 92 18.78 -13.97 -1.40
N ALA A 93 18.16 -14.84 -0.62
CA ALA A 93 17.41 -15.96 -1.15
C ALA A 93 16.26 -15.46 -2.04
N GLU A 94 15.54 -14.42 -1.60
CA GLU A 94 14.47 -13.77 -2.37
C GLU A 94 14.98 -13.17 -3.68
N SER A 95 16.06 -12.38 -3.62
CA SER A 95 16.65 -11.75 -4.82
C SER A 95 17.14 -12.78 -5.83
N ASP A 96 17.89 -13.79 -5.37
CA ASP A 96 18.40 -14.88 -6.22
C ASP A 96 17.24 -15.68 -6.87
N TRP A 97 16.15 -15.90 -6.13
CA TRP A 97 14.98 -16.61 -6.65
C TRP A 97 14.28 -15.79 -7.74
N ILE A 98 14.07 -14.49 -7.54
CA ILE A 98 13.52 -13.59 -8.56
C ILE A 98 14.38 -13.62 -9.82
N HIS A 99 15.70 -13.45 -9.69
CA HIS A 99 16.59 -13.41 -10.86
C HIS A 99 16.63 -14.73 -11.62
N SER A 100 16.50 -15.87 -10.94
CA SER A 100 16.47 -17.19 -11.58
C SER A 100 15.15 -17.51 -12.29
N HIS A 101 14.02 -16.94 -11.84
CA HIS A 101 12.68 -17.21 -12.40
C HIS A 101 12.15 -16.11 -13.32
N PHE A 102 12.68 -14.89 -13.22
CA PHE A 102 12.41 -13.77 -14.09
C PHE A 102 13.71 -13.06 -14.50
N PRO A 103 14.49 -13.65 -15.43
CA PRO A 103 15.72 -13.06 -15.91
C PRO A 103 15.47 -11.66 -16.50
N GLY A 104 16.02 -10.64 -15.85
CA GLY A 104 15.87 -9.24 -16.25
C GLY A 104 15.04 -8.37 -15.30
N ALA A 105 14.23 -8.97 -14.42
CA ALA A 105 13.60 -8.24 -13.34
C ALA A 105 14.64 -7.70 -12.35
N LYS A 106 14.36 -6.52 -11.81
CA LYS A 106 15.21 -5.84 -10.82
C LYS A 106 14.71 -6.04 -9.41
N THR A 107 15.60 -6.05 -8.43
CA THR A 107 15.25 -6.07 -7.01
C THR A 107 15.69 -4.78 -6.32
N PHE A 108 14.84 -4.27 -5.43
CA PHE A 108 15.02 -2.98 -4.79
C PHE A 108 14.62 -3.05 -3.31
N ILE A 109 15.36 -2.35 -2.45
CA ILE A 109 14.98 -2.02 -1.07
C ILE A 109 15.32 -0.55 -0.81
N THR A 110 14.65 0.11 0.12
CA THR A 110 15.15 1.34 0.76
C THR A 110 16.05 0.97 1.94
N MET A 111 16.95 1.87 2.32
CA MET A 111 17.97 1.59 3.33
C MET A 111 17.68 2.32 4.63
N MET A 112 17.57 1.55 5.72
CA MET A 112 17.53 2.12 7.06
C MET A 112 18.91 2.70 7.43
N ASN A 113 18.96 3.99 7.80
CA ASN A 113 20.17 4.57 8.36
C ASN A 113 20.38 4.08 9.80
N MET A 114 21.45 3.32 10.03
CA MET A 114 21.82 2.80 11.35
C MET A 114 22.67 3.77 12.18
N GLY A 115 23.09 4.88 11.56
CA GLY A 115 23.83 5.97 12.19
C GLY A 115 22.93 7.14 12.60
N SER A 116 23.51 8.33 12.65
CA SER A 116 22.78 9.59 12.82
C SER A 116 22.74 10.36 11.50
N ILE A 117 22.01 11.47 11.40
CA ILE A 117 22.05 12.31 10.18
C ILE A 117 23.37 13.10 10.07
N ALA A 118 24.08 13.28 11.19
CA ALA A 118 25.40 13.90 11.23
C ALA A 118 26.52 12.93 10.84
N ASP A 119 26.34 11.65 11.17
CA ASP A 119 27.28 10.55 10.91
C ASP A 119 26.48 9.30 10.50
N PRO A 120 26.00 9.25 9.23
CA PRO A 120 25.17 8.15 8.76
C PRO A 120 25.98 6.88 8.54
N SER A 121 25.34 5.73 8.67
CA SER A 121 25.98 4.43 8.48
C SER A 121 24.99 3.39 7.97
N PHE A 122 25.42 2.65 6.95
CA PHE A 122 24.77 1.45 6.46
C PHE A 122 25.69 0.22 6.65
N ALA A 123 26.68 0.34 7.53
CA ALA A 123 27.64 -0.74 7.75
C ALA A 123 26.96 -1.94 8.43
N ASN A 124 27.35 -3.15 8.02
CA ASN A 124 26.80 -4.41 8.52
C ASN A 124 25.29 -4.58 8.28
N THR A 125 24.74 -3.91 7.27
CA THR A 125 23.35 -4.11 6.83
C THR A 125 23.32 -4.92 5.52
N TYR A 126 23.05 -4.27 4.40
CA TYR A 126 22.76 -4.88 3.10
C TYR A 126 23.56 -4.19 2.00
N ASN A 127 24.15 -5.00 1.12
CA ASN A 127 24.88 -4.54 -0.05
C ASN A 127 24.83 -5.63 -1.15
N PRO A 128 25.24 -5.32 -2.40
CA PRO A 128 25.10 -6.29 -3.48
C PRO A 128 25.83 -7.61 -3.24
N GLU A 129 26.93 -7.58 -2.47
CA GLU A 129 27.71 -8.78 -2.19
C GLU A 129 26.98 -9.75 -1.26
N ASN A 130 26.30 -9.25 -0.23
CA ASN A 130 25.64 -10.08 0.77
C ASN A 130 24.15 -10.36 0.48
N THR A 131 23.46 -9.52 -0.31
CA THR A 131 22.05 -9.73 -0.67
C THR A 131 21.81 -10.01 -2.15
N GLY A 132 22.75 -9.72 -3.05
CA GLY A 132 22.47 -9.81 -4.50
C GLY A 132 21.31 -8.91 -4.97
N ILE A 133 20.90 -7.91 -4.18
CA ILE A 133 19.87 -6.95 -4.56
C ILE A 133 20.42 -5.99 -5.61
N ASP A 134 19.59 -5.60 -6.58
CA ASP A 134 20.04 -4.74 -7.67
C ASP A 134 20.19 -3.28 -7.28
N TYR A 135 19.29 -2.73 -6.47
CA TYR A 135 19.20 -1.29 -6.23
C TYR A 135 18.83 -0.97 -4.77
N TYR A 136 19.35 0.15 -4.28
CA TYR A 136 19.23 0.55 -2.87
C TYR A 136 18.80 2.02 -2.77
N GLY A 137 17.60 2.26 -2.25
CA GLY A 137 17.06 3.58 -1.98
C GLY A 137 17.77 4.21 -0.79
N VAL A 138 18.29 5.42 -0.97
CA VAL A 138 18.97 6.16 0.09
C VAL A 138 18.21 7.46 0.34
N GLY A 139 17.45 7.48 1.42
CA GLY A 139 16.68 8.65 1.88
C GLY A 139 17.56 9.74 2.50
N ALA A 140 17.30 10.99 2.12
CA ALA A 140 17.93 12.17 2.72
C ALA A 140 16.91 13.30 2.93
N TYR A 141 16.29 13.32 4.10
CA TYR A 141 15.19 14.23 4.44
C TYR A 141 15.69 15.51 5.15
N ALA A 142 16.31 16.40 4.37
CA ALA A 142 16.98 17.59 4.90
C ALA A 142 16.04 18.72 5.37
N ILE A 143 14.76 18.69 4.97
CA ILE A 143 13.82 19.80 5.21
C ILE A 143 12.93 19.48 6.43
N THR A 144 13.21 20.19 7.52
CA THR A 144 12.45 20.09 8.78
C THR A 144 12.07 21.47 9.29
N SER A 145 11.19 21.57 10.28
CA SER A 145 10.81 22.82 10.92
C SER A 145 11.99 23.57 11.57
N LYS A 146 13.09 22.87 11.84
CA LYS A 146 14.34 23.46 12.37
C LYS A 146 15.32 23.88 11.28
N THR A 147 15.25 23.26 10.10
CA THR A 147 16.19 23.46 8.99
C THR A 147 15.59 24.19 7.81
N ALA A 148 14.27 24.42 7.75
CA ALA A 148 13.57 24.99 6.59
C ALA A 148 14.15 26.31 6.08
N SER A 149 14.67 27.17 6.97
CA SER A 149 15.30 28.45 6.60
C SER A 149 16.78 28.34 6.23
N ASN A 150 17.44 27.24 6.59
CA ASN A 150 18.84 26.96 6.26
C ASN A 150 19.07 25.43 6.20
N PRO A 151 18.63 24.75 5.13
CA PRO A 151 18.73 23.30 5.03
C PRO A 151 20.18 22.82 4.94
N ASP A 152 20.48 21.68 5.57
CA ASP A 152 21.76 21.01 5.40
C ASP A 152 21.71 20.05 4.21
N TYR A 153 21.86 20.60 3.01
CA TYR A 153 21.88 19.81 1.77
C TYR A 153 23.06 18.83 1.69
N ASN A 154 24.14 19.08 2.45
CA ASN A 154 25.27 18.15 2.52
C ASN A 154 24.94 16.86 3.27
N MET A 155 23.73 16.73 3.84
CA MET A 155 23.20 15.45 4.31
C MET A 155 23.21 14.41 3.19
N ILE A 156 22.85 14.79 1.96
CA ILE A 156 22.85 13.90 0.80
C ILE A 156 24.26 13.37 0.55
N ASP A 157 25.27 14.25 0.54
CA ASP A 157 26.68 13.90 0.37
C ASP A 157 27.14 12.86 1.41
N ARG A 158 26.75 13.04 2.67
CA ARG A 158 27.09 12.11 3.77
C ARG A 158 26.37 10.77 3.63
N MET A 159 25.08 10.77 3.31
CA MET A 159 24.31 9.54 3.11
C MET A 159 24.87 8.70 1.95
N VAL A 160 25.17 9.34 0.82
CA VAL A 160 25.79 8.65 -0.32
C VAL A 160 27.17 8.11 0.02
N ALA A 161 28.01 8.92 0.69
CA ALA A 161 29.33 8.47 1.12
C ALA A 161 29.26 7.27 2.07
N ALA A 162 28.31 7.26 3.00
CA ALA A 162 28.08 6.14 3.92
C ALA A 162 27.59 4.88 3.20
N ALA A 163 26.70 5.01 2.22
CA ALA A 163 26.23 3.89 1.40
C ALA A 163 27.39 3.27 0.61
N VAL A 164 28.21 4.10 -0.05
CA VAL A 164 29.42 3.65 -0.77
C VAL A 164 30.43 2.98 0.16
N ALA A 165 30.68 3.57 1.33
CA ALA A 165 31.57 2.99 2.33
C ALA A 165 31.06 1.64 2.87
N SER A 166 29.76 1.39 2.81
CA SER A 166 29.11 0.15 3.24
C SER A 166 29.03 -0.92 2.13
N GLY A 167 29.60 -0.63 0.95
CA GLY A 167 29.71 -1.56 -0.16
C GLY A 167 28.62 -1.43 -1.22
N ILE A 168 27.81 -0.36 -1.21
CA ILE A 168 26.81 -0.08 -2.25
C ILE A 168 27.46 0.79 -3.34
N PRO A 169 27.68 0.29 -4.56
CA PRO A 169 28.23 1.10 -5.66
C PRO A 169 27.32 2.29 -6.00
N ALA A 170 27.92 3.42 -6.41
CA ALA A 170 27.15 4.64 -6.69
C ALA A 170 26.09 4.46 -7.81
N ASP A 171 26.33 3.61 -8.80
CA ASP A 171 25.38 3.27 -9.88
C ASP A 171 24.26 2.32 -9.43
N ARG A 172 24.31 1.83 -8.20
CA ARG A 172 23.30 0.99 -7.54
C ARG A 172 22.46 1.78 -6.52
N ILE A 173 22.82 3.03 -6.26
CA ILE A 173 22.06 3.94 -5.38
C ILE A 173 20.89 4.52 -6.15
N ILE A 174 19.72 4.52 -5.53
CA ILE A 174 18.52 5.19 -6.00
C ILE A 174 18.31 6.44 -5.13
N PRO A 175 18.34 7.65 -5.73
CA PRO A 175 17.99 8.88 -5.04
C PRO A 175 16.56 8.82 -4.54
N GLU A 176 16.37 9.04 -3.25
CA GLU A 176 15.05 9.15 -2.62
C GLU A 176 14.80 10.60 -2.19
N TYR A 177 13.84 11.23 -2.86
CA TYR A 177 13.48 12.64 -2.73
C TYR A 177 12.38 12.84 -1.68
N GLN A 178 12.56 13.87 -0.85
CA GLN A 178 11.58 14.25 0.17
C GLN A 178 10.40 14.99 -0.49
N ALA A 179 9.20 14.41 -0.55
CA ALA A 179 8.01 15.12 -1.02
C ALA A 179 6.89 15.17 0.03
N PHE A 180 7.25 15.06 1.31
CA PHE A 180 6.31 15.01 2.42
C PHE A 180 6.72 15.93 3.59
N GLY A 181 5.74 16.23 4.45
CA GLY A 181 5.95 16.91 5.74
C GLY A 181 4.68 17.53 6.33
N GLY A 182 4.80 18.17 7.49
CA GLY A 182 3.67 18.78 8.21
C GLY A 182 2.88 17.82 9.11
N GLY A 183 3.24 16.53 9.13
CA GLY A 183 2.66 15.52 10.01
C GLY A 183 3.39 15.37 11.35
N ASN A 184 3.14 14.26 12.04
CA ASN A 184 3.71 14.02 13.38
C ASN A 184 5.12 13.40 13.34
N TRP A 185 5.64 13.07 12.17
CA TRP A 185 7.00 12.57 12.02
C TRP A 185 8.03 13.65 12.36
N VAL A 186 8.96 13.31 13.25
CA VAL A 186 10.05 14.17 13.68
C VAL A 186 11.39 13.55 13.32
N SER A 187 12.31 14.38 12.82
CA SER A 187 13.71 14.01 12.66
C SER A 187 14.35 13.66 14.01
N GLU A 188 15.49 12.96 13.99
CA GLU A 188 16.27 12.63 15.19
C GLU A 188 16.62 13.85 16.06
N ASN A 189 16.72 15.04 15.43
CA ASN A 189 17.04 16.29 16.11
C ASN A 189 15.79 17.04 16.58
N GLY A 190 14.61 16.42 16.53
CA GLY A 190 13.34 16.90 17.07
C GLY A 190 12.68 18.01 16.26
N GLY A 191 13.00 18.16 14.97
CA GLY A 191 12.25 19.01 14.03
C GLY A 191 11.30 18.18 13.19
N SER A 192 10.02 18.56 13.13
CA SER A 192 9.02 17.92 12.25
C SER A 192 9.43 18.06 10.79
N PHE A 193 9.19 17.04 9.96
CA PHE A 193 9.44 17.16 8.52
C PHE A 193 8.52 18.21 7.89
N VAL A 194 8.98 18.86 6.83
CA VAL A 194 8.26 19.93 6.12
C VAL A 194 8.29 19.61 4.64
N VAL A 195 7.15 19.78 3.96
CA VAL A 195 7.06 19.66 2.50
C VAL A 195 8.01 20.67 1.87
N PRO A 196 9.01 20.24 1.08
CA PRO A 196 9.93 21.18 0.45
C PRO A 196 9.22 22.13 -0.52
N THR A 197 9.76 23.34 -0.68
CA THR A 197 9.38 24.19 -1.81
C THR A 197 10.04 23.68 -3.10
N ALA A 198 9.52 24.06 -4.27
CA ALA A 198 10.12 23.67 -5.55
C ALA A 198 11.60 24.09 -5.67
N ASP A 199 11.98 25.24 -5.11
CA ASP A 199 13.38 25.71 -5.10
C ASP A 199 14.28 24.84 -4.19
N GLN A 200 13.77 24.42 -3.03
CA GLN A 200 14.50 23.51 -2.13
C GLN A 200 14.67 22.14 -2.78
N GLU A 201 13.61 21.63 -3.40
CA GLU A 201 13.62 20.36 -4.13
C GLU A 201 14.65 20.38 -5.25
N LYS A 202 14.66 21.46 -6.04
CA LYS A 202 15.65 21.65 -7.09
C LYS A 202 17.09 21.57 -6.57
N ILE A 203 17.38 22.19 -5.42
CA ILE A 203 18.73 22.15 -4.83
C ILE A 203 19.10 20.72 -4.39
N MET A 204 18.17 20.00 -3.77
CA MET A 204 18.39 18.60 -3.38
C MET A 204 18.68 17.72 -4.61
N MET A 205 17.91 17.86 -5.68
CA MET A 205 18.13 17.12 -6.93
C MET A 205 19.46 17.48 -7.60
N ASP A 206 19.87 18.76 -7.57
CA ASP A 206 21.18 19.20 -8.08
C ASP A 206 22.34 18.60 -7.26
N HIS A 207 22.15 18.29 -5.97
CA HIS A 207 23.12 17.53 -5.16
C HIS A 207 23.15 16.06 -5.57
N TRP A 208 21.98 15.42 -5.64
CA TRP A 208 21.86 14.02 -6.10
C TRP A 208 22.52 13.80 -7.45
N ALA A 209 22.26 14.67 -8.43
CA ALA A 209 22.81 14.56 -9.78
C ALA A 209 24.35 14.64 -9.86
N LYS A 210 25.03 15.22 -8.86
CA LYS A 210 26.51 15.24 -8.80
C LYS A 210 27.08 13.92 -8.30
N LEU A 211 26.36 13.24 -7.42
CA LEU A 211 26.82 12.06 -6.69
C LEU A 211 26.36 10.78 -7.39
N VAL A 212 25.15 10.79 -7.93
CA VAL A 212 24.49 9.70 -8.65
C VAL A 212 23.92 10.27 -9.96
N PRO A 213 24.75 10.53 -10.98
CA PRO A 213 24.35 11.27 -12.19
C PRO A 213 23.43 10.48 -13.14
N SER A 214 23.40 9.15 -13.01
CA SER A 214 22.67 8.25 -13.90
C SER A 214 22.04 7.09 -13.14
N PRO A 215 21.12 7.36 -12.19
CA PRO A 215 20.46 6.29 -11.45
C PRO A 215 19.57 5.48 -12.39
N ALA A 216 19.29 4.22 -12.03
CA ALA A 216 18.39 3.38 -12.83
C ALA A 216 16.96 3.94 -12.86
N PHE A 217 16.54 4.54 -11.75
CA PHE A 217 15.36 5.37 -11.59
C PHE A 217 15.60 6.33 -10.42
N ASP A 218 14.81 7.40 -10.31
CA ASP A 218 14.72 8.18 -9.07
C ASP A 218 13.40 7.90 -8.37
N PHE A 219 13.38 8.11 -7.05
CA PHE A 219 12.25 7.76 -6.19
C PHE A 219 11.78 9.00 -5.43
N THR A 220 10.50 9.35 -5.56
CA THR A 220 9.87 10.41 -4.77
C THR A 220 8.95 9.80 -3.71
N TYR A 221 9.30 9.98 -2.44
CA TYR A 221 8.53 9.48 -1.30
C TYR A 221 7.75 10.62 -0.63
N ALA A 222 6.44 10.52 -0.37
CA ALA A 222 5.47 9.53 -0.86
C ALA A 222 4.32 10.26 -1.61
N TRP A 223 3.50 9.52 -2.35
CA TRP A 223 2.30 10.07 -2.99
C TRP A 223 1.16 10.26 -1.97
N GLY A 224 0.88 9.23 -1.17
CA GLY A 224 -0.16 9.23 -0.15
C GLY A 224 0.33 9.80 1.18
N SER A 225 -0.55 10.52 1.88
CA SER A 225 -0.27 11.06 3.21
C SER A 225 -0.16 9.96 4.27
N GLN A 226 0.78 10.12 5.20
CA GLN A 226 1.05 9.22 6.31
C GLN A 226 1.16 10.02 7.61
N ASN A 227 0.67 9.47 8.73
CA ASN A 227 0.79 10.09 10.06
C ASN A 227 0.39 11.59 10.10
N GLY A 228 -0.68 11.94 9.37
CA GLY A 228 -1.22 13.29 9.28
C GLY A 228 -0.38 14.28 8.46
N ASP A 229 0.61 13.82 7.69
CA ASP A 229 1.41 14.69 6.85
C ASP A 229 0.70 15.14 5.56
N THR A 230 1.29 16.13 4.91
CA THR A 230 1.04 16.46 3.51
C THR A 230 2.08 15.73 2.68
N ALA A 231 1.63 14.93 1.71
CA ALA A 231 2.46 14.20 0.77
C ALA A 231 2.33 14.76 -0.66
N LEU A 232 3.06 14.19 -1.62
CA LEU A 232 3.11 14.68 -2.99
C LEU A 232 1.73 14.77 -3.65
N GLY A 233 0.86 13.78 -3.42
CA GLY A 233 -0.51 13.76 -3.94
C GLY A 233 -1.38 14.95 -3.50
N ASN A 234 -0.99 15.61 -2.41
CA ASN A 234 -1.66 16.78 -1.84
C ASN A 234 -0.88 18.10 -2.07
N SER A 235 0.20 18.09 -2.86
CA SER A 235 1.04 19.25 -3.15
C SER A 235 1.05 19.60 -4.64
N PRO A 236 0.12 20.45 -5.13
CA PRO A 236 0.06 20.83 -6.54
C PRO A 236 1.33 21.51 -7.07
N GLU A 237 2.04 22.25 -6.21
CA GLU A 237 3.30 22.90 -6.57
C GLU A 237 4.39 21.87 -6.85
N LEU A 238 4.57 20.88 -5.96
CA LEU A 238 5.55 19.82 -6.18
C LEU A 238 5.15 18.90 -7.34
N GLN A 239 3.85 18.61 -7.53
CA GLN A 239 3.40 17.87 -8.71
C GLN A 239 3.76 18.57 -10.02
N ALA A 240 3.60 19.90 -10.08
CA ALA A 240 3.99 20.68 -11.26
C ALA A 240 5.52 20.66 -11.48
N PHE A 241 6.30 20.74 -10.40
CA PHE A 241 7.75 20.64 -10.44
C PHE A 241 8.21 19.26 -10.94
N PHE A 242 7.71 18.16 -10.37
CA PHE A 242 8.06 16.81 -10.80
C PHE A 242 7.56 16.49 -12.21
N LEU A 243 6.39 17.02 -12.61
CA LEU A 243 5.94 16.90 -14.01
C LEU A 243 6.95 17.53 -14.96
N GLN A 244 7.50 18.70 -14.63
CA GLN A 244 8.54 19.33 -15.44
C GLN A 244 9.82 18.49 -15.47
N HIS A 245 10.29 18.01 -14.31
CA HIS A 245 11.48 17.15 -14.22
C HIS A 245 11.31 15.86 -15.06
N ASN A 246 10.23 15.12 -14.82
CA ASN A 246 10.00 13.78 -15.37
C ASN A 246 9.71 13.79 -16.88
N THR A 247 9.17 14.88 -17.42
CA THR A 247 8.84 15.00 -18.86
C THR A 247 9.91 15.69 -19.69
N SER A 248 10.94 16.26 -19.05
CA SER A 248 12.06 16.89 -19.72
C SER A 248 12.96 15.86 -20.42
N SER A 249 12.57 15.45 -21.63
CA SER A 249 13.35 14.55 -22.47
C SER A 249 14.30 15.30 -23.42
N THR A 250 15.56 14.87 -23.44
CA THR A 250 16.43 14.89 -24.65
C THR A 250 16.89 16.25 -25.22
N SER A 251 17.50 17.13 -24.44
CA SER A 251 18.30 18.25 -24.97
C SER A 251 19.54 18.55 -24.14
N SER A 252 20.37 17.54 -23.84
CA SER A 252 21.79 17.82 -23.60
C SER A 252 22.47 18.06 -24.94
N THR A 253 22.37 19.30 -25.42
CA THR A 253 23.43 19.81 -26.31
C THR A 253 24.68 19.88 -25.44
N GLN A 254 25.49 18.83 -25.49
CA GLN A 254 26.79 18.76 -24.87
C GLN A 254 27.60 19.99 -25.33
N PRO A 255 28.01 20.91 -24.43
CA PRO A 255 29.03 21.87 -24.78
C PRO A 255 30.31 21.08 -25.01
N SER A 256 30.87 21.19 -26.22
CA SER A 256 32.17 20.65 -26.55
C SER A 256 33.21 21.20 -25.57
N THR A 257 33.64 20.38 -24.62
CA THR A 257 34.86 20.61 -23.87
C THR A 257 35.96 19.76 -24.47
N THR A 258 36.90 20.47 -25.07
CA THR A 258 38.16 20.01 -25.61
C THR A 258 38.94 19.25 -24.55
N GLU A 259 39.24 17.98 -24.84
CA GLU A 259 40.11 17.12 -24.06
C GLU A 259 41.57 17.63 -24.13
N PRO A 260 42.26 17.85 -23.00
CA PRO A 260 43.70 17.91 -22.99
C PRO A 260 44.26 16.50 -22.80
N THR A 261 44.89 16.00 -23.86
CA THR A 261 45.79 14.85 -23.89
C THR A 261 46.79 14.83 -22.71
N GLN A 262 46.85 13.72 -21.96
CA GLN A 262 48.06 13.27 -21.26
C GLN A 262 48.12 11.73 -21.24
N PRO A 263 49.33 11.14 -21.14
CA PRO A 263 49.71 9.98 -21.93
C PRO A 263 49.56 8.67 -21.18
N THR A 264 49.37 7.62 -21.96
CA THR A 264 49.42 6.21 -21.60
C THR A 264 50.79 5.80 -21.08
N THR A 265 50.83 5.25 -19.87
CA THR A 265 51.88 4.32 -19.44
C THR A 265 51.24 3.09 -18.82
N SER A 266 51.35 2.00 -19.58
CA SER A 266 50.95 0.64 -19.25
C SER A 266 52.12 -0.11 -18.60
N GLU A 267 51.90 -0.72 -17.44
CA GLU A 267 52.68 -1.88 -16.97
C GLU A 267 51.78 -2.84 -16.16
N PRO A 268 52.12 -4.15 -16.12
CA PRO A 268 51.14 -5.23 -16.01
C PRO A 268 50.92 -5.77 -14.59
N ILE A 269 49.73 -6.33 -14.38
CA ILE A 269 49.33 -7.11 -13.19
C ILE A 269 49.86 -8.54 -13.34
N PRO A 270 50.52 -9.15 -12.33
CA PRO A 270 50.70 -10.59 -12.28
C PRO A 270 49.60 -11.27 -11.44
N THR A 271 49.11 -12.36 -12.02
CA THR A 271 48.22 -13.40 -11.49
C THR A 271 48.79 -14.17 -10.29
N SER A 272 47.94 -14.59 -9.36
CA SER A 272 48.20 -15.76 -8.50
C SER A 272 46.91 -16.51 -8.19
N GLU A 273 46.98 -17.82 -8.41
CA GLU A 273 45.95 -18.85 -8.40
C GLU A 273 45.80 -19.48 -7.00
N ALA A 274 44.70 -20.22 -6.80
CA ALA A 274 44.20 -20.81 -5.55
C ALA A 274 44.85 -22.15 -5.14
N THR A 275 44.75 -22.55 -3.85
CA THR A 275 44.32 -23.91 -3.33
C THR A 275 44.44 -24.05 -1.78
N PRO A 276 43.76 -25.04 -1.11
CA PRO A 276 43.28 -25.02 0.31
C PRO A 276 43.95 -26.09 1.25
N PRO A 277 43.24 -26.67 2.26
CA PRO A 277 43.19 -26.36 3.71
C PRO A 277 44.00 -27.36 4.60
N PRO A 278 43.87 -27.36 5.96
CA PRO A 278 43.10 -28.46 6.60
C PRO A 278 42.42 -28.20 7.98
N SER A 279 41.31 -28.94 8.17
CA SER A 279 40.82 -29.75 9.31
C SER A 279 41.04 -29.41 10.80
N ASP A 280 39.90 -29.54 11.51
CA ASP A 280 39.55 -29.60 12.96
C ASP A 280 40.39 -30.55 13.87
N PRO A 281 40.39 -30.41 15.22
CA PRO A 281 39.49 -31.27 16.05
C PRO A 281 39.00 -30.75 17.44
N THR A 282 37.73 -31.10 17.78
CA THR A 282 37.14 -31.65 19.05
C THR A 282 37.00 -30.84 20.39
N SER A 283 35.74 -30.55 20.77
CA SER A 283 34.94 -30.70 22.06
C SER A 283 35.55 -30.52 23.49
N PRO A 284 34.79 -30.19 24.59
CA PRO A 284 33.36 -30.50 24.85
C PRO A 284 32.46 -29.46 25.60
N THR A 285 31.16 -29.78 25.60
CA THR A 285 29.97 -29.40 26.41
C THR A 285 30.09 -28.59 27.73
N THR A 286 29.17 -27.61 27.90
CA THR A 286 28.21 -27.54 29.04
C THR A 286 26.97 -26.75 28.66
N ASP A 287 25.81 -27.38 28.85
CA ASP A 287 24.45 -26.80 28.81
C ASP A 287 24.08 -26.22 30.18
N PRO A 288 23.16 -25.23 30.25
CA PRO A 288 21.89 -25.54 30.92
C PRO A 288 20.65 -25.00 30.20
N THR A 289 19.82 -25.95 29.75
CA THR A 289 18.34 -26.00 29.71
C THR A 289 17.61 -24.74 30.20
N THR A 290 17.08 -23.93 29.27
CA THR A 290 15.68 -23.91 28.73
C THR A 290 14.57 -23.38 29.65
N SER A 291 13.98 -22.26 29.23
CA SER A 291 12.53 -22.13 29.08
C SER A 291 12.21 -20.99 28.10
N THR A 292 12.27 -21.28 26.81
CA THR A 292 11.61 -20.50 25.76
C THR A 292 10.84 -21.46 24.89
N THR A 293 9.52 -21.33 24.92
CA THR A 293 8.58 -22.04 24.07
C THR A 293 8.81 -21.64 22.61
N ASN A 294 9.31 -22.57 21.82
CA ASN A 294 9.25 -22.53 20.35
C ASN A 294 7.79 -22.48 19.89
N PRO A 295 7.41 -21.66 18.89
CA PRO A 295 6.25 -21.96 18.07
C PRO A 295 6.67 -22.97 16.99
N THR A 296 5.91 -24.04 16.97
CA THR A 296 5.94 -25.23 16.12
C THR A 296 5.62 -24.96 14.65
N THR A 297 6.10 -25.88 13.79
CA THR A 297 5.53 -26.36 12.51
C THR A 297 4.15 -25.82 12.09
N PRO A 298 3.93 -25.52 10.80
CA PRO A 298 2.68 -24.95 10.30
C PRO A 298 1.53 -25.95 10.48
N THR A 299 0.62 -25.64 11.39
CA THR A 299 -0.65 -26.35 11.55
C THR A 299 -1.71 -25.69 10.68
N THR A 300 -2.57 -26.51 10.07
CA THR A 300 -3.80 -26.10 9.37
C THR A 300 -4.90 -25.62 10.33
N ASP A 301 -4.52 -25.02 11.46
CA ASP A 301 -5.44 -24.65 12.55
C ASP A 301 -5.69 -23.13 12.53
N PRO A 302 -6.91 -22.68 12.87
CA PRO A 302 -7.23 -21.25 12.85
C PRO A 302 -6.33 -20.49 13.81
N THR A 303 -5.49 -19.63 13.26
CA THR A 303 -4.57 -18.80 14.05
C THR A 303 -5.29 -17.52 14.44
N THR A 304 -5.57 -17.37 15.73
CA THR A 304 -6.03 -16.09 16.27
C THR A 304 -4.83 -15.15 16.38
N ILE A 305 -4.86 -14.04 15.67
CA ILE A 305 -3.83 -13.00 15.71
C ILE A 305 -4.45 -11.79 16.41
N ALA A 306 -3.94 -11.46 17.59
CA ALA A 306 -4.34 -10.26 18.33
C ALA A 306 -3.35 -9.14 18.03
N THR A 307 -3.86 -7.96 17.68
CA THR A 307 -3.07 -6.72 17.76
C THR A 307 -2.78 -6.44 19.24
N ASP A 308 -1.56 -5.99 19.55
CA ASP A 308 -1.19 -5.66 20.94
C ASP A 308 -2.00 -4.43 21.40
N PRO A 309 -2.63 -4.43 22.59
CA PRO A 309 -3.33 -3.27 23.14
C PRO A 309 -2.44 -2.04 23.44
N SER A 310 -1.14 -2.09 23.15
CA SER A 310 -0.28 -0.90 23.17
C SER A 310 -0.60 -0.01 21.96
N SER A 311 -0.62 1.31 22.16
CA SER A 311 -1.20 2.32 21.25
C SER A 311 -0.42 2.57 19.95
N GLY A 312 0.13 1.52 19.33
CA GLY A 312 0.79 1.57 18.03
C GLY A 312 -0.17 1.19 16.91
N ASP A 313 0.13 1.67 15.71
CA ASP A 313 -0.51 1.22 14.47
C ASP A 313 0.18 -0.07 14.05
N HIS A 314 -0.56 -1.15 13.85
CA HIS A 314 0.01 -2.43 13.43
C HIS A 314 -0.36 -2.76 11.98
N ILE A 315 0.61 -3.25 11.21
CA ILE A 315 0.34 -3.96 9.96
C ILE A 315 0.47 -5.45 10.24
N VAL A 316 -0.63 -6.18 10.11
CA VAL A 316 -0.72 -7.61 10.37
C VAL A 316 -0.93 -8.35 9.05
N HIS A 317 -0.02 -9.29 8.77
CA HIS A 317 -0.13 -10.20 7.64
C HIS A 317 -0.51 -11.59 8.11
N GLY A 318 -1.55 -12.16 7.52
CA GLY A 318 -1.92 -13.55 7.69
C GLY A 318 -1.11 -14.50 6.86
N GLY A 319 -0.73 -15.61 7.50
CA GLY A 319 -0.25 -16.78 6.78
C GLY A 319 -1.38 -17.49 6.02
N LYS A 320 -1.10 -18.71 5.56
CA LYS A 320 -2.14 -19.58 4.98
C LYS A 320 -3.06 -20.11 6.08
N GLY A 321 -4.30 -20.40 5.72
CA GLY A 321 -5.31 -20.97 6.61
C GLY A 321 -6.45 -19.99 6.87
N ASN A 322 -7.34 -20.36 7.78
CA ASN A 322 -8.44 -19.50 8.19
C ASN A 322 -8.00 -18.69 9.43
N ASN A 323 -7.65 -17.45 9.25
CA ASN A 323 -7.16 -16.58 10.31
C ASN A 323 -8.28 -15.75 10.96
N THR A 324 -8.06 -15.33 12.20
CA THR A 324 -8.96 -14.40 12.89
C THR A 324 -8.17 -13.29 13.56
N TYR A 325 -8.37 -12.07 13.08
CA TYR A 325 -7.72 -10.83 13.51
C TYR A 325 -8.61 -10.10 14.50
N HIS A 326 -8.11 -9.80 15.69
CA HIS A 326 -8.80 -8.93 16.64
C HIS A 326 -8.26 -7.52 16.50
N ILE A 327 -9.14 -6.54 16.28
CA ILE A 327 -8.77 -5.15 16.06
C ILE A 327 -9.34 -4.28 17.18
N ASP A 328 -8.47 -3.52 17.82
CA ASP A 328 -8.78 -2.56 18.88
C ASP A 328 -8.23 -1.16 18.61
N ASN A 329 -7.39 -0.97 17.59
CA ASN A 329 -7.00 0.32 17.06
C ASN A 329 -7.55 0.49 15.63
N ALA A 330 -8.22 1.63 15.37
CA ALA A 330 -8.80 1.93 14.06
C ALA A 330 -7.74 2.13 12.96
N HIS A 331 -6.48 2.34 13.36
CA HIS A 331 -5.35 2.52 12.46
C HIS A 331 -4.61 1.23 12.12
N ASP A 332 -4.96 0.11 12.77
CA ASP A 332 -4.43 -1.19 12.37
C ASP A 332 -4.77 -1.50 10.90
N LYS A 333 -3.93 -2.33 10.28
CA LYS A 333 -4.12 -2.81 8.92
C LYS A 333 -3.95 -4.31 8.92
N VAL A 334 -4.97 -4.99 8.41
CA VAL A 334 -4.90 -6.44 8.13
C VAL A 334 -4.74 -6.60 6.63
N MET A 335 -3.79 -7.44 6.23
CA MET A 335 -3.43 -7.69 4.84
C MET A 335 -3.36 -9.20 4.58
N GLU A 336 -4.42 -9.74 3.96
CA GLU A 336 -4.51 -11.16 3.56
C GLU A 336 -4.33 -11.36 2.06
N ALA A 337 -3.68 -12.46 1.70
CA ALA A 337 -3.51 -12.89 0.32
C ALA A 337 -4.73 -13.63 -0.23
N ALA A 338 -4.98 -13.49 -1.54
CA ALA A 338 -6.06 -14.20 -2.21
C ALA A 338 -5.96 -15.73 -2.03
N GLY A 339 -7.05 -16.37 -1.64
CA GLY A 339 -7.12 -17.83 -1.52
C GLY A 339 -6.26 -18.42 -0.38
N ALA A 340 -5.88 -17.60 0.60
CA ALA A 340 -5.18 -18.04 1.80
C ALA A 340 -6.11 -18.82 2.76
N GLY A 341 -7.40 -18.53 2.78
CA GLY A 341 -8.40 -19.31 3.51
C GLY A 341 -9.73 -18.59 3.63
N PHE A 342 -10.36 -18.69 4.80
CA PHE A 342 -11.54 -17.93 5.20
C PHE A 342 -11.18 -17.11 6.44
N ASP A 343 -10.88 -15.84 6.20
CA ASP A 343 -10.25 -14.94 7.14
C ASP A 343 -11.27 -13.97 7.72
N LYS A 344 -11.08 -13.67 9.01
CA LYS A 344 -12.05 -12.89 9.80
C LYS A 344 -11.38 -11.73 10.50
N VAL A 345 -11.95 -10.55 10.40
CA VAL A 345 -11.66 -9.42 11.28
C VAL A 345 -12.75 -9.29 12.34
N MET A 346 -12.35 -9.18 13.60
CA MET A 346 -13.18 -9.01 14.79
C MET A 346 -12.86 -7.66 15.44
N ALA A 347 -13.56 -6.61 15.02
CA ALA A 347 -13.29 -5.23 15.40
C ALA A 347 -14.04 -4.80 16.69
N SER A 348 -13.33 -4.17 17.62
CA SER A 348 -13.89 -3.55 18.83
C SER A 348 -14.02 -2.03 18.73
N VAL A 349 -13.53 -1.46 17.65
CA VAL A 349 -13.60 -0.05 17.25
C VAL A 349 -14.13 0.06 15.82
N SER A 350 -14.57 1.24 15.40
CA SER A 350 -14.92 1.48 13.99
C SER A 350 -13.71 1.18 13.10
N TYR A 351 -13.93 0.42 12.03
CA TYR A 351 -12.85 -0.15 11.24
C TYR A 351 -13.19 -0.27 9.77
N ALA A 352 -12.18 -0.04 8.93
CA ALA A 352 -12.25 -0.21 7.49
C ALA A 352 -11.19 -1.21 7.04
N LEU A 353 -11.58 -2.18 6.21
CA LEU A 353 -10.62 -3.08 5.59
C LEU A 353 -9.67 -2.30 4.67
N SER A 354 -8.40 -2.70 4.68
CA SER A 354 -7.44 -2.19 3.71
C SER A 354 -7.86 -2.60 2.30
N ALA A 355 -7.69 -1.71 1.33
CA ALA A 355 -7.81 -2.07 -0.08
C ALA A 355 -6.84 -3.23 -0.40
N GLY A 356 -7.27 -4.17 -1.24
CA GLY A 356 -6.47 -5.33 -1.64
C GLY A 356 -6.43 -6.49 -0.65
N SER A 357 -6.89 -6.30 0.60
CA SER A 357 -6.89 -7.38 1.59
C SER A 357 -8.03 -8.38 1.34
N HIS A 358 -7.70 -9.66 1.21
CA HIS A 358 -8.67 -10.74 0.98
C HIS A 358 -9.29 -11.26 2.29
N ILE A 359 -10.04 -10.40 3.00
CA ILE A 359 -10.80 -10.81 4.20
C ILE A 359 -12.23 -11.20 3.80
N GLU A 360 -12.66 -12.42 4.11
CA GLU A 360 -14.01 -12.90 3.80
C GLU A 360 -15.08 -12.42 4.79
N GLN A 361 -14.69 -12.06 6.02
CA GLN A 361 -15.64 -11.60 7.04
C GLN A 361 -15.09 -10.47 7.90
N LEU A 362 -15.79 -9.34 7.92
CA LEU A 362 -15.61 -8.26 8.88
C LEU A 362 -16.74 -8.33 9.91
N SER A 363 -16.45 -8.32 11.20
CA SER A 363 -17.48 -8.40 12.23
C SER A 363 -17.08 -7.61 13.47
N THR A 364 -18.06 -7.12 14.22
CA THR A 364 -17.78 -6.64 15.57
C THR A 364 -17.32 -7.79 16.46
N SER A 365 -16.40 -7.52 17.38
CA SER A 365 -15.87 -8.53 18.31
C SER A 365 -16.92 -9.02 19.31
N ARG A 366 -18.01 -8.27 19.50
CA ARG A 366 -19.09 -8.60 20.44
C ARG A 366 -20.46 -8.24 19.85
N THR A 367 -21.12 -9.23 19.25
CA THR A 367 -22.47 -9.09 18.66
C THR A 367 -23.51 -8.48 19.62
N GLY A 368 -23.48 -8.83 20.90
CA GLY A 368 -24.42 -8.27 21.89
C GLY A 368 -24.02 -6.90 22.47
N GLY A 369 -22.93 -6.29 21.98
CA GLY A 369 -22.50 -4.95 22.35
C GLY A 369 -23.49 -3.90 21.83
N LYS A 370 -23.61 -2.77 22.52
CA LYS A 370 -24.51 -1.66 22.14
C LYS A 370 -23.78 -0.40 21.70
N THR A 371 -22.45 -0.46 21.65
CA THR A 371 -21.62 0.64 21.20
C THR A 371 -21.70 0.70 19.68
N ALA A 372 -22.03 1.88 19.15
CA ALA A 372 -21.95 2.18 17.73
C ALA A 372 -20.51 1.92 17.25
N ILE A 373 -20.38 0.99 16.30
CA ILE A 373 -19.12 0.61 15.66
C ILE A 373 -19.40 0.59 14.16
N ASP A 374 -18.70 1.43 13.41
CA ASP A 374 -18.86 1.52 11.96
C ASP A 374 -17.94 0.52 11.28
N LEU A 375 -18.46 -0.20 10.29
CA LEU A 375 -17.74 -1.24 9.56
C LEU A 375 -17.77 -0.91 8.08
N THR A 376 -16.58 -0.79 7.48
CA THR A 376 -16.42 -0.57 6.04
C THR A 376 -15.61 -1.72 5.43
N GLY A 377 -16.17 -2.40 4.43
CA GLY A 377 -15.47 -3.41 3.63
C GLY A 377 -14.47 -2.80 2.65
N ASN A 378 -14.11 -3.55 1.61
CA ASN A 378 -13.20 -3.08 0.55
C ASN A 378 -13.76 -3.46 -0.83
N GLU A 379 -12.93 -3.64 -1.86
CA GLU A 379 -13.37 -3.95 -3.21
C GLU A 379 -13.85 -5.40 -3.45
N PHE A 380 -13.67 -6.29 -2.46
CA PHE A 380 -14.04 -7.71 -2.55
C PHE A 380 -15.35 -8.02 -1.83
N ALA A 381 -15.95 -9.17 -2.14
CA ALA A 381 -17.15 -9.62 -1.46
C ALA A 381 -16.87 -10.09 -0.01
N GLN A 382 -17.52 -9.45 0.97
CA GLN A 382 -17.43 -9.78 2.39
C GLN A 382 -18.78 -10.16 3.02
N LYS A 383 -18.69 -10.84 4.16
CA LYS A 383 -19.75 -10.88 5.17
C LYS A 383 -19.45 -9.81 6.22
N ILE A 384 -20.30 -8.80 6.34
CA ILE A 384 -20.15 -7.73 7.32
C ILE A 384 -21.23 -7.83 8.39
N ASN A 385 -20.84 -8.03 9.65
CA ASN A 385 -21.77 -8.19 10.77
C ASN A 385 -21.53 -7.16 11.88
N GLY A 386 -22.54 -6.33 12.15
CA GLY A 386 -22.59 -5.32 13.22
C GLY A 386 -22.72 -5.90 14.64
N ASN A 387 -23.34 -5.13 15.54
CA ASN A 387 -23.71 -5.51 16.90
C ASN A 387 -25.13 -4.99 17.24
N TYR A 388 -25.48 -4.88 18.52
CA TYR A 388 -26.80 -4.37 18.96
C TYR A 388 -26.82 -2.84 19.19
N GLY A 389 -25.78 -2.14 18.74
CA GLY A 389 -25.68 -0.69 18.73
C GLY A 389 -25.99 -0.13 17.36
N ASP A 390 -26.07 1.20 17.25
CA ASP A 390 -26.41 1.85 15.99
C ASP A 390 -25.17 1.87 15.07
N ASN A 391 -25.06 0.91 14.14
CA ASN A 391 -23.88 0.75 13.28
C ASN A 391 -24.06 1.43 11.92
N LYS A 392 -23.00 2.05 11.39
CA LYS A 392 -22.90 2.35 9.96
C LYS A 392 -22.16 1.22 9.25
N ILE A 393 -22.82 0.54 8.32
CA ILE A 393 -22.30 -0.61 7.59
C ILE A 393 -22.18 -0.24 6.11
N ASN A 394 -20.96 -0.31 5.57
CA ASN A 394 -20.67 -0.09 4.16
C ASN A 394 -19.96 -1.33 3.60
N GLY A 395 -20.54 -1.94 2.57
CA GLY A 395 -19.94 -3.06 1.85
C GLY A 395 -18.65 -2.69 1.12
N GLY A 396 -18.66 -1.55 0.45
CA GLY A 396 -17.59 -1.17 -0.47
C GLY A 396 -17.95 -1.62 -1.88
N GLY A 397 -17.05 -2.34 -2.54
CA GLY A 397 -17.34 -3.01 -3.81
C GLY A 397 -17.62 -4.50 -3.61
N GLY A 398 -17.91 -5.23 -4.68
CA GLY A 398 -18.21 -6.66 -4.58
C GLY A 398 -19.65 -6.93 -4.14
N SER A 399 -20.03 -8.20 -4.04
CA SER A 399 -21.40 -8.58 -3.63
C SER A 399 -21.42 -9.01 -2.18
N ASP A 400 -21.79 -8.11 -1.28
CA ASP A 400 -21.65 -8.30 0.16
C ASP A 400 -22.89 -8.93 0.81
N ILE A 401 -22.68 -9.50 2.00
CA ILE A 401 -23.74 -9.89 2.92
C ILE A 401 -23.66 -8.99 4.15
N LEU A 402 -24.62 -8.10 4.28
CA LEU A 402 -24.64 -7.08 5.33
C LEU A 402 -25.66 -7.44 6.40
N LYS A 403 -25.23 -7.34 7.66
CA LYS A 403 -26.05 -7.68 8.82
C LYS A 403 -25.87 -6.66 9.95
N GLY A 404 -26.94 -5.96 10.29
CA GLY A 404 -26.95 -4.97 11.38
C GLY A 404 -27.02 -5.61 12.76
N TYR A 405 -27.91 -6.60 12.89
CA TYR A 405 -28.49 -7.16 14.11
C TYR A 405 -29.57 -6.32 14.76
N GLY A 406 -29.21 -5.40 15.65
CA GLY A 406 -30.19 -4.59 16.36
C GLY A 406 -29.61 -3.22 16.65
N GLY A 407 -30.46 -2.26 17.00
CA GLY A 407 -30.05 -0.85 16.95
C GLY A 407 -30.74 -0.18 15.78
N HIS A 408 -30.34 1.04 15.48
CA HIS A 408 -30.77 1.82 14.33
C HIS A 408 -29.63 1.86 13.31
N ASP A 409 -29.56 0.87 12.44
CA ASP A 409 -28.41 0.70 11.55
C ASP A 409 -28.54 1.52 10.26
N ALA A 410 -27.41 1.99 9.74
CA ALA A 410 -27.32 2.68 8.45
C ALA A 410 -26.51 1.83 7.47
N PHE A 411 -27.16 1.28 6.45
CA PHE A 411 -26.52 0.54 5.35
C PHE A 411 -26.19 1.50 4.21
N VAL A 412 -24.91 1.65 3.90
CA VAL A 412 -24.40 2.74 3.04
C VAL A 412 -24.00 2.20 1.68
N PHE A 413 -24.45 2.89 0.63
CA PHE A 413 -24.10 2.62 -0.76
C PHE A 413 -23.43 3.85 -1.35
N ASN A 414 -22.11 3.81 -1.51
CA ASN A 414 -21.30 4.94 -1.99
C ASN A 414 -20.25 4.56 -3.04
N THR A 415 -20.39 3.39 -3.68
CA THR A 415 -19.50 2.89 -4.73
C THR A 415 -20.25 2.72 -6.04
N ALA A 416 -19.51 2.54 -7.14
CA ALA A 416 -20.11 2.40 -8.47
C ALA A 416 -21.07 1.21 -8.55
N LEU A 417 -22.27 1.44 -9.10
CA LEU A 417 -23.28 0.38 -9.27
C LEU A 417 -22.93 -0.55 -10.42
N GLY A 418 -23.33 -1.82 -10.32
CA GLY A 418 -23.19 -2.77 -11.42
C GLY A 418 -23.48 -4.21 -11.02
N ALA A 419 -23.56 -5.10 -12.01
CA ALA A 419 -23.93 -6.51 -11.78
C ALA A 419 -22.95 -7.30 -10.88
N GLY A 420 -21.73 -6.79 -10.66
CA GLY A 420 -20.74 -7.35 -9.73
C GLY A 420 -20.69 -6.67 -8.36
N ASN A 421 -21.56 -5.69 -8.10
CA ASN A 421 -21.64 -4.91 -6.87
C ASN A 421 -23.11 -4.83 -6.42
N VAL A 422 -23.62 -5.96 -5.92
CA VAL A 422 -25.02 -6.11 -5.49
C VAL A 422 -25.04 -6.77 -4.13
N ASP A 423 -25.39 -5.99 -3.11
CA ASP A 423 -25.35 -6.45 -1.74
C ASP A 423 -26.63 -7.16 -1.32
N ARG A 424 -26.55 -7.89 -0.22
CA ARG A 424 -27.70 -8.50 0.45
C ARG A 424 -27.73 -8.11 1.90
N ILE A 425 -28.72 -7.30 2.27
CA ILE A 425 -29.02 -6.96 3.67
C ILE A 425 -29.96 -8.04 4.21
N VAL A 426 -29.49 -8.80 5.20
CA VAL A 426 -30.18 -10.03 5.62
C VAL A 426 -31.15 -9.85 6.79
N ASP A 427 -31.12 -8.72 7.48
CA ASP A 427 -31.94 -8.47 8.67
C ASP A 427 -32.50 -7.05 8.78
N PHE A 428 -32.63 -6.35 7.64
CA PHE A 428 -33.17 -5.00 7.59
C PHE A 428 -34.50 -4.87 8.34
N ASN A 429 -34.53 -3.99 9.33
CA ASN A 429 -35.70 -3.66 10.12
C ASN A 429 -36.30 -2.31 9.68
N VAL A 430 -37.42 -2.36 8.97
CA VAL A 430 -38.11 -1.17 8.42
C VAL A 430 -38.47 -0.09 9.45
N SER A 431 -38.55 -0.44 10.74
CA SER A 431 -38.88 0.51 11.81
C SER A 431 -37.66 1.17 12.45
N GLN A 432 -36.46 0.64 12.21
CA GLN A 432 -35.23 1.07 12.88
C GLN A 432 -34.15 1.53 11.90
N ASP A 433 -33.93 0.75 10.84
CA ASP A 433 -32.77 0.89 9.98
C ASP A 433 -33.01 1.86 8.83
N LYS A 434 -31.91 2.31 8.22
CA LYS A 434 -31.90 3.18 7.05
C LYS A 434 -30.95 2.69 5.98
N ILE A 435 -31.28 3.00 4.74
CA ILE A 435 -30.41 2.84 3.58
C ILE A 435 -29.90 4.22 3.18
N TYR A 436 -28.59 4.40 3.24
CA TYR A 436 -27.91 5.65 2.91
C TYR A 436 -27.36 5.57 1.49
N LEU A 437 -27.72 6.55 0.66
CA LEU A 437 -27.39 6.60 -0.76
C LEU A 437 -26.48 7.79 -1.02
N ASP A 438 -25.29 7.57 -1.56
CA ASP A 438 -24.40 8.67 -1.92
C ASP A 438 -24.95 9.45 -3.13
N HIS A 439 -25.09 10.78 -2.98
CA HIS A 439 -25.63 11.64 -4.03
C HIS A 439 -24.86 11.59 -5.35
N ALA A 440 -23.54 11.37 -5.32
CA ALA A 440 -22.74 11.32 -6.54
C ALA A 440 -22.94 10.00 -7.31
N ILE A 441 -23.17 8.90 -6.58
CA ILE A 441 -23.47 7.59 -7.18
C ILE A 441 -24.91 7.53 -7.68
N PHE A 442 -25.86 7.99 -6.86
CA PHE A 442 -27.29 8.00 -7.18
C PHE A 442 -27.70 9.35 -7.79
N ALA A 443 -27.05 9.69 -8.91
CA ALA A 443 -27.18 10.99 -9.57
C ALA A 443 -28.64 11.31 -9.93
N GLY A 444 -29.11 12.50 -9.53
CA GLY A 444 -30.49 12.95 -9.74
C GLY A 444 -31.29 13.05 -8.44
N LEU A 445 -30.97 12.21 -7.46
CA LEU A 445 -31.53 12.33 -6.12
C LEU A 445 -31.01 13.59 -5.41
N GLN A 446 -31.84 14.20 -4.57
CA GLN A 446 -31.44 15.35 -3.76
C GLN A 446 -30.95 14.90 -2.38
N LYS A 447 -29.88 15.54 -1.88
CA LYS A 447 -29.38 15.26 -0.52
C LYS A 447 -30.48 15.49 0.54
N GLY A 448 -30.57 14.58 1.49
CA GLY A 448 -31.58 14.60 2.56
C GLY A 448 -32.59 13.46 2.46
N ALA A 449 -33.80 13.70 2.97
CA ALA A 449 -34.88 12.73 2.92
C ALA A 449 -35.31 12.46 1.47
N LEU A 450 -35.51 11.18 1.13
CA LEU A 450 -35.99 10.79 -0.20
C LEU A 450 -37.44 11.27 -0.38
N PRO A 451 -37.75 12.06 -1.43
CA PRO A 451 -39.12 12.40 -1.77
C PRO A 451 -39.95 11.16 -2.11
N ALA A 452 -41.23 11.14 -1.73
CA ALA A 452 -42.13 10.03 -2.05
C ALA A 452 -42.29 9.76 -3.56
N GLY A 453 -42.09 10.79 -4.39
CA GLY A 453 -42.10 10.66 -5.85
C GLY A 453 -40.85 10.00 -6.43
N ASP A 454 -39.76 9.90 -5.67
CA ASP A 454 -38.52 9.25 -6.10
C ASP A 454 -38.50 7.76 -5.74
N PHE A 455 -39.56 7.24 -5.08
CA PHE A 455 -39.64 5.86 -4.61
C PHE A 455 -40.85 5.12 -5.19
N HIS A 456 -40.59 3.94 -5.76
CA HIS A 456 -41.61 3.09 -6.35
C HIS A 456 -41.53 1.63 -5.87
N ILE A 457 -42.69 1.01 -5.63
CA ILE A 457 -42.78 -0.42 -5.35
C ILE A 457 -43.27 -1.15 -6.60
N GLY A 458 -42.39 -1.88 -7.27
CA GLY A 458 -42.70 -2.51 -8.55
C GLY A 458 -41.59 -3.43 -9.08
N GLN A 459 -41.79 -3.97 -10.29
CA GLN A 459 -40.74 -4.72 -11.01
C GLN A 459 -39.76 -3.79 -11.75
N GLY A 460 -40.10 -2.52 -11.89
CA GLY A 460 -39.40 -1.47 -12.62
C GLY A 460 -40.00 -0.11 -12.26
N ALA A 461 -39.36 0.97 -12.68
CA ALA A 461 -39.88 2.32 -12.52
C ALA A 461 -41.22 2.46 -13.26
N GLN A 462 -42.21 3.10 -12.62
CA GLN A 462 -43.52 3.35 -13.22
C GLN A 462 -43.49 4.61 -14.09
N ASP A 463 -42.76 5.64 -13.67
CA ASP A 463 -42.54 6.85 -14.45
C ASP A 463 -41.12 7.41 -14.26
N ALA A 464 -40.86 8.54 -14.90
CA ALA A 464 -39.56 9.21 -14.96
C ALA A 464 -39.06 9.76 -13.61
N SER A 465 -39.94 9.96 -12.63
CA SER A 465 -39.53 10.40 -11.29
C SER A 465 -39.07 9.26 -10.39
N ASP A 466 -39.49 8.03 -10.68
CA ASP A 466 -39.16 6.87 -9.84
C ASP A 466 -37.69 6.49 -9.95
N HIS A 467 -36.85 7.03 -9.05
CA HIS A 467 -35.42 6.76 -9.05
C HIS A 467 -35.05 5.51 -8.25
N ILE A 468 -35.73 5.22 -7.14
CA ILE A 468 -35.49 4.06 -6.28
C ILE A 468 -36.66 3.10 -6.37
N ILE A 469 -36.37 1.88 -6.81
CA ILE A 469 -37.38 0.86 -7.09
C ILE A 469 -37.18 -0.33 -6.16
N TYR A 470 -38.24 -0.69 -5.44
CA TYR A 470 -38.27 -1.86 -4.58
C TYR A 470 -39.24 -2.93 -5.09
N ASN A 471 -38.69 -4.10 -5.41
CA ASN A 471 -39.47 -5.26 -5.80
C ASN A 471 -39.83 -6.10 -4.58
N SER A 472 -41.00 -5.84 -3.98
CA SER A 472 -41.42 -6.51 -2.75
C SER A 472 -41.57 -8.04 -2.85
N ARG A 473 -41.66 -8.60 -4.07
CA ARG A 473 -41.71 -10.06 -4.26
C ARG A 473 -40.34 -10.72 -4.18
N THR A 474 -39.29 -10.04 -4.64
CA THR A 474 -37.93 -10.59 -4.71
C THR A 474 -36.99 -9.99 -3.66
N GLY A 475 -37.35 -8.85 -3.08
CA GLY A 475 -36.50 -8.06 -2.20
C GLY A 475 -35.52 -7.13 -2.94
N ALA A 476 -35.52 -7.10 -4.28
CA ALA A 476 -34.55 -6.32 -5.05
C ALA A 476 -34.74 -4.81 -4.87
N LEU A 477 -33.63 -4.09 -4.69
CA LEU A 477 -33.54 -2.64 -4.74
C LEU A 477 -32.74 -2.21 -5.96
N SER A 478 -33.33 -1.35 -6.77
CA SER A 478 -32.75 -0.88 -8.02
C SER A 478 -32.81 0.63 -8.14
N PHE A 479 -31.89 1.17 -8.92
CA PHE A 479 -31.80 2.58 -9.25
C PHE A 479 -32.08 2.79 -10.73
N ASP A 480 -33.05 3.63 -11.05
CA ASP A 480 -33.27 4.15 -12.40
C ASP A 480 -32.45 5.44 -12.57
N SER A 481 -31.30 5.29 -13.22
CA SER A 481 -30.37 6.38 -13.48
C SER A 481 -30.73 7.25 -14.66
N ASP A 482 -31.55 6.74 -15.61
CA ASP A 482 -31.87 7.48 -16.83
C ASP A 482 -33.12 8.36 -16.66
N GLY A 483 -33.94 8.08 -15.64
CA GLY A 483 -35.12 8.86 -15.31
C GLY A 483 -36.14 8.86 -16.46
N VAL A 484 -36.16 7.81 -17.27
CA VAL A 484 -37.12 7.63 -18.38
C VAL A 484 -38.24 6.68 -17.96
N GLY A 485 -38.05 5.89 -16.91
CA GLY A 485 -38.98 4.88 -16.42
C GLY A 485 -38.86 3.53 -17.15
N GLY A 486 -39.45 2.47 -16.60
CA GLY A 486 -39.46 1.13 -17.18
C GLY A 486 -38.49 0.13 -16.52
N ASN A 487 -37.98 -0.82 -17.29
CA ASN A 487 -37.22 -1.96 -16.75
C ASN A 487 -35.69 -1.80 -16.79
N ALA A 488 -35.18 -0.69 -17.31
CA ALA A 488 -33.74 -0.44 -17.52
C ALA A 488 -33.06 0.14 -16.26
N GLN A 489 -33.26 -0.51 -15.11
CA GLN A 489 -32.73 -0.09 -13.82
C GLN A 489 -31.53 -0.95 -13.40
N THR A 490 -30.62 -0.36 -12.61
CA THR A 490 -29.45 -1.07 -12.07
C THR A 490 -29.76 -1.54 -10.66
N GLN A 491 -29.79 -2.85 -10.45
CA GLN A 491 -29.92 -3.41 -9.10
C GLN A 491 -28.63 -3.12 -8.31
N PHE A 492 -28.77 -2.65 -7.07
CA PHE A 492 -27.63 -2.37 -6.18
C PHE A 492 -27.71 -3.14 -4.86
N ALA A 493 -28.90 -3.59 -4.45
CA ALA A 493 -29.05 -4.39 -3.24
C ALA A 493 -30.24 -5.35 -3.31
N SER A 494 -30.32 -6.21 -2.30
CA SER A 494 -31.45 -7.07 -2.03
C SER A 494 -31.73 -7.16 -0.53
N LEU A 495 -33.00 -7.23 -0.19
CA LEU A 495 -33.51 -7.40 1.16
C LEU A 495 -34.24 -8.73 1.30
N THR A 496 -34.66 -9.07 2.53
CA THR A 496 -35.67 -10.10 2.71
C THR A 496 -36.95 -9.71 1.97
N PRO A 497 -37.57 -10.60 1.15
CA PRO A 497 -38.81 -10.28 0.46
C PRO A 497 -39.96 -9.90 1.41
N HIS A 498 -40.93 -9.17 0.86
CA HIS A 498 -42.17 -8.77 1.52
C HIS A 498 -42.04 -7.79 2.70
N LEU A 499 -40.90 -7.10 2.81
CA LEU A 499 -40.81 -5.94 3.71
C LEU A 499 -41.70 -4.79 3.21
N HIS A 500 -42.30 -4.08 4.16
CA HIS A 500 -43.11 -2.88 3.90
C HIS A 500 -42.21 -1.63 3.92
N LEU A 501 -41.46 -1.42 2.85
CA LEU A 501 -40.65 -0.20 2.70
C LEU A 501 -41.47 0.96 2.16
N ASP A 502 -41.04 2.16 2.52
CA ASP A 502 -41.45 3.44 1.98
C ASP A 502 -40.21 4.33 1.78
N GLU A 503 -40.39 5.55 1.26
CA GLU A 503 -39.33 6.53 1.02
C GLU A 503 -38.57 6.89 2.30
N HIS A 504 -39.20 6.81 3.46
CA HIS A 504 -38.55 7.11 4.74
C HIS A 504 -37.46 6.11 5.09
N SER A 505 -37.43 4.93 4.45
CA SER A 505 -36.37 3.94 4.65
C SER A 505 -35.02 4.39 4.07
N PHE A 506 -35.01 5.47 3.27
CA PHE A 506 -33.84 5.95 2.55
C PHE A 506 -33.42 7.35 3.00
N PHE A 507 -32.12 7.64 2.91
CA PHE A 507 -31.56 8.96 3.13
C PHE A 507 -30.39 9.20 2.17
N VAL A 508 -30.34 10.35 1.52
CA VAL A 508 -29.31 10.68 0.54
C VAL A 508 -28.24 11.55 1.19
N ILE A 509 -26.97 11.13 1.10
CA ILE A 509 -25.82 11.78 1.78
C ILE A 509 -24.92 12.59 0.83
#